data_AF-A0A944ZI50-F1
#
_entry.id   AF-A0A944ZI50-F1
#
_cell.length_a   1.000
_cell.length_b   1.000
_cell.length_c   1.000
_cell.angle_alpha   90.00
_cell.angle_beta   90.00
_cell.angle_gamma   90.00
#
_symmetry.space_group_name_H-M   'P 1'
#
loop_
_entity.id
_entity.type
_entity.pdbx_description
1 polymer ?
#
loop_
_entity_poly.entity_id
_entity_poly.type
_entity_poly.pdbx_seq_one_letter_code
_entity_poly.pdbx_strand_id
1 'polypeptide(L)' 'MPTEKTKITSKKPPWLKVPFPGGERYSWIKKSAANLKLSTVCEEANCPNIGECWNGGTATFMLMGDTCTRGCRFCAVK' A
#
# COMPACT_ATOMS: atom_id res chain seq x y z
N MET A 1 24.43 14.69 24.87
CA MET A 1 23.06 14.97 25.35
C MET A 1 22.15 13.87 24.83
N PRO A 2 21.24 13.36 25.67
CA PRO A 2 20.87 11.95 25.67
C PRO A 2 20.13 11.53 24.41
N THR A 3 20.70 10.51 23.76
CA THR A 3 20.18 9.76 22.63
C THR A 3 19.15 8.76 23.15
N GLU A 4 17.90 9.17 23.29
CA GLU A 4 16.82 8.25 23.64
C GLU A 4 15.93 8.05 22.42
N LYS A 5 16.19 6.97 21.67
CA LYS A 5 15.27 6.48 20.65
C LYS A 5 14.06 5.88 21.37
N THR A 6 13.11 6.73 21.77
CA THR A 6 11.83 6.27 22.29
C THR A 6 11.15 5.44 21.22
N LYS A 7 11.20 4.12 21.37
CA LYS A 7 10.56 3.18 20.47
C LYS A 7 9.05 3.32 20.69
N ILE A 8 8.40 4.22 19.95
CA ILE A 8 6.93 4.31 19.92
C ILE A 8 6.43 3.10 19.13
N THR A 9 6.45 1.93 19.75
CA THR A 9 5.64 0.78 19.31
C THR A 9 4.38 0.77 20.16
N SER A 10 3.67 1.89 20.21
CA SER A 10 2.28 1.85 20.65
C SER A 10 1.50 1.05 19.62
N LYS A 11 0.79 0.03 20.07
CA LYS A 11 -0.09 -0.76 19.20
C LYS A 11 -1.11 0.19 18.55
N LYS A 12 -1.38 0.00 17.26
CA LYS A 12 -2.44 0.76 16.58
C LYS A 12 -3.77 0.62 17.36
N PRO A 13 -4.59 1.68 17.45
CA PRO A 13 -5.89 1.61 18.10
C PRO A 13 -6.77 0.50 17.52
N PRO A 14 -7.69 -0.09 18.33
CA PRO A 14 -8.48 -1.24 17.89
C PRO A 14 -9.39 -0.95 16.68
N TRP A 15 -9.80 0.31 16.49
CA TRP A 15 -10.62 0.76 15.36
C TRP A 15 -9.84 0.93 14.05
N LEU A 16 -8.51 1.02 14.09
CA LEU A 16 -7.68 1.19 12.91
C LEU A 16 -7.30 -0.17 12.32
N LYS A 17 -8.32 -0.90 11.85
CA LYS A 17 -8.19 -2.23 11.23
C LYS A 17 -9.04 -2.29 9.97
N VAL A 18 -8.57 -3.06 9.00
CA VAL A 18 -9.26 -3.35 7.75
C VAL A 18 -9.38 -4.87 7.59
N PRO A 19 -10.41 -5.36 6.87
CA PRO A 19 -10.48 -6.76 6.49
C PRO A 19 -9.29 -7.17 5.63
N PHE A 20 -8.97 -8.46 5.63
CA PHE A 20 -7.95 -9.00 4.73
C PHE A 20 -8.41 -8.85 3.26
N PRO A 21 -7.54 -8.39 2.34
CA PRO A 21 -7.93 -8.20 0.94
C PRO A 21 -8.22 -9.55 0.26
N GLY A 22 -9.29 -9.60 -0.52
CA GLY A 22 -9.72 -10.80 -1.23
C GLY A 22 -10.90 -10.49 -2.14
N GLY A 23 -11.42 -11.51 -2.83
CA GLY A 23 -12.53 -11.36 -3.79
C GLY A 23 -12.08 -11.49 -5.24
N GLU A 24 -13.08 -11.68 -6.13
CA GLU A 24 -12.86 -11.92 -7.55
C GLU A 24 -12.23 -10.73 -8.25
N ARG A 25 -12.80 -9.52 -8.06
CA ARG A 25 -12.29 -8.28 -8.66
C ARG A 25 -10.90 -7.89 -8.12
N TYR A 26 -10.67 -8.02 -6.81
CA TYR A 26 -9.33 -7.87 -6.25
C TYR A 26 -8.32 -8.78 -6.96
N SER A 27 -8.66 -10.07 -7.12
CA SER A 27 -7.79 -11.05 -7.78
C SER A 27 -7.58 -10.75 -9.26
N TRP A 28 -8.62 -10.26 -9.94
CA TRP A 28 -8.56 -9.85 -11.34
C TRP A 28 -7.65 -8.64 -11.54
N ILE A 29 -7.81 -7.56 -10.76
CA ILE A 29 -6.92 -6.39 -10.82
C ILE A 29 -5.49 -6.80 -10.50
N LYS A 30 -5.27 -7.59 -9.44
CA LYS A 30 -3.94 -8.10 -9.06
C LYS A 30 -3.24 -8.81 -10.21
N LYS A 31 -3.93 -9.77 -10.82
CA LYS A 31 -3.41 -10.53 -11.96
C LYS A 31 -3.18 -9.63 -13.16
N SER A 32 -4.08 -8.70 -13.44
CA SER A 32 -3.99 -7.80 -14.59
C SER A 32 -2.80 -6.85 -14.45
N ALA A 33 -2.62 -6.23 -13.28
CA ALA A 33 -1.47 -5.37 -12.99
C ALA A 33 -0.15 -6.12 -13.13
N ALA A 34 -0.06 -7.34 -12.57
CA ALA A 34 1.12 -8.18 -12.69
C ALA A 34 1.41 -8.60 -14.15
N ASN A 35 0.40 -9.06 -14.88
CA ASN A 35 0.54 -9.50 -16.27
C ASN A 35 0.96 -8.36 -17.21
N LEU A 36 0.43 -7.16 -16.98
CA LEU A 36 0.74 -5.96 -17.74
C LEU A 36 2.00 -5.24 -17.25
N LYS A 37 2.66 -5.76 -16.20
CA LYS A 37 3.85 -5.16 -15.58
C LYS A 37 3.62 -3.69 -15.15
N LEU A 38 2.46 -3.43 -14.58
CA LEU A 38 2.08 -2.11 -14.09
C LEU A 38 2.30 -2.01 -12.58
N SER A 39 2.88 -0.89 -12.16
CA SER A 39 3.01 -0.54 -10.73
C SER A 39 1.75 0.19 -10.26
N THR A 40 1.33 -0.03 -9.02
CA THR A 40 0.20 0.69 -8.40
C THR A 40 0.60 1.27 -7.06
N VAL A 41 0.17 2.48 -6.75
CA VAL A 41 0.42 3.06 -5.40
C VAL A 41 -0.32 2.27 -4.32
N CYS A 42 -1.36 1.52 -4.69
CA CYS A 42 -2.09 0.63 -3.80
C CYS A 42 -1.17 -0.43 -3.17
N GLU A 43 -0.29 -1.03 -3.98
CA GLU A 43 0.69 -2.03 -3.54
C GLU A 43 1.98 -1.36 -3.04
N GLU A 44 2.60 -0.47 -3.82
CA GLU A 44 3.90 0.12 -3.50
C GLU A 44 3.89 0.95 -2.20
N ALA A 45 2.77 1.58 -1.86
CA ALA A 45 2.64 2.36 -0.63
C ALA A 45 2.04 1.57 0.55
N ASN A 46 1.83 0.25 0.41
CA ASN A 46 1.17 -0.59 1.43
C ASN A 46 -0.19 -0.05 1.88
N CYS A 47 -1.04 0.35 0.91
CA CYS A 47 -2.32 0.98 1.21
C CYS A 47 -3.26 0.00 1.94
N PRO A 48 -3.81 0.35 3.13
CA PRO A 48 -4.72 -0.54 3.85
C PRO A 48 -6.06 -0.75 3.12
N ASN A 49 -6.43 0.13 2.20
CA ASN A 49 -7.73 0.09 1.51
C ASN A 49 -7.69 -0.68 0.19
N ILE A 50 -6.56 -1.35 -0.14
CA ILE A 50 -6.40 -2.05 -1.42
C ILE A 50 -7.53 -3.05 -1.71
N GLY A 51 -8.01 -3.77 -0.68
CA GLY A 51 -9.12 -4.71 -0.82
C GLY A 51 -10.44 -4.03 -1.17
N GLU A 52 -10.75 -2.91 -0.52
CA GLU A 52 -11.97 -2.13 -0.78
C GLU A 52 -11.93 -1.51 -2.17
N CYS A 53 -10.87 -0.77 -2.50
CA CYS A 53 -10.75 -0.06 -3.77
C CYS A 53 -10.79 -1.01 -4.97
N TRP A 54 -10.04 -2.12 -4.91
CA TRP A 54 -9.97 -3.05 -6.03
C TRP A 54 -11.24 -3.87 -6.21
N ASN A 55 -11.94 -4.22 -5.13
CA ASN A 55 -13.29 -4.81 -5.25
C ASN A 55 -14.31 -3.80 -5.80
N GLY A 56 -14.12 -2.51 -5.54
CA GLY A 56 -14.82 -1.43 -6.21
C GLY A 56 -14.45 -1.23 -7.68
N GLY A 57 -13.46 -1.96 -8.20
CA GLY A 57 -12.98 -1.84 -9.58
C GLY A 57 -12.05 -0.63 -9.82
N THR A 58 -11.51 -0.04 -8.75
CA THR A 58 -10.66 1.15 -8.83
C THR A 58 -9.23 0.85 -8.41
N ALA A 59 -8.27 1.29 -9.21
CA ALA A 59 -6.85 1.24 -8.90
C ALA A 59 -6.17 2.54 -9.33
N THR A 60 -5.09 2.92 -8.63
CA THR A 60 -4.27 4.09 -8.98
C THR A 60 -2.90 3.61 -9.43
N PHE A 61 -2.65 3.75 -10.73
CA PHE A 61 -1.41 3.31 -11.36
C PHE A 61 -0.29 4.33 -11.19
N MET A 62 0.93 3.82 -11.08
CA MET A 62 2.16 4.60 -11.11
C MET A 62 2.78 4.48 -12.49
N LEU A 63 3.12 5.61 -13.11
CA LEU A 63 3.57 5.65 -14.51
C LEU A 63 5.06 5.34 -14.68
N MET A 64 5.90 5.72 -13.71
CA MET A 64 7.36 5.64 -13.82
C MET A 64 7.96 4.45 -13.07
N GLY A 65 7.18 3.38 -12.87
CA GLY A 65 7.58 2.19 -12.13
C GLY A 65 7.34 2.29 -10.63
N ASP A 66 8.08 1.48 -9.88
CA ASP A 66 7.92 1.23 -8.45
C ASP A 66 8.84 2.10 -7.56
N THR A 67 9.88 2.70 -8.13
CA THR A 67 10.97 3.33 -7.40
C THR A 67 10.89 4.86 -7.48
N CYS A 68 10.98 5.53 -6.34
CA CYS A 68 11.04 6.98 -6.22
C CYS A 68 12.42 7.42 -5.69
N THR A 69 13.07 8.35 -6.38
CA THR A 69 14.40 8.85 -5.96
C THR A 69 14.36 9.82 -4.76
N ARG A 70 13.18 10.08 -4.20
CA ARG A 70 12.97 10.96 -3.04
C ARG A 70 12.73 10.14 -1.78
N GLY A 71 13.33 10.56 -0.66
CA GLY A 71 13.19 9.90 0.65
C GLY A 71 12.14 10.54 1.57
N CYS A 72 10.87 10.57 1.15
CA CYS A 72 9.80 11.11 1.99
C CYS A 72 9.59 10.25 3.25
N ARG A 73 9.74 10.83 4.45
CA ARG A 73 9.71 10.09 5.73
C ARG A 73 8.42 9.32 6.02
N PHE A 74 7.33 9.65 5.35
CA PHE A 74 6.02 9.00 5.53
C PHE A 74 5.69 7.99 4.42
N CYS A 75 6.43 8.01 3.31
CA CYS A 75 6.11 7.23 2.12
C CYS A 75 6.74 5.85 2.23
N ALA A 76 5.99 4.81 1.85
CA ALA A 76 6.47 3.43 1.85
C ALA A 76 6.94 2.93 0.48
N VAL A 77 6.81 3.76 -0.56
CA VAL A 77 7.32 3.47 -1.91
C VAL A 77 8.84 3.30 -1.86
N LYS A 78 9.34 2.37 -2.68
CA LYS A 78 10.77 2.01 -2.79
C LYS A 78 11.65 3.16 -3.26
#